data_AF-A0A526VI73-F1
#
_entry.id   AF-A0A526VI73-F1
#
_cell.length_a   1.000
_cell.length_b   1.000
_cell.length_c   1.000
_cell.angle_alpha   90.00
_cell.angle_beta   90.00
_cell.angle_gamma   90.00
#
_symmetry.space_group_name_H-M   'P 1'
#
loop_
_entity.id
_entity.type
_entity.pdbx_description
1 polymer ?
#
loop_
_entity_poly.entity_id
_entity_poly.type
_entity_poly.pdbx_seq_one_letter_code
_entity_poly.pdbx_strand_id
1 'polypeptide(L)' 'MPKTPMPFFWYELMTSDLDAAEAFYTRVVGWTAQPFDKVPGMPRYIVMN' A
#
# COMPACT_ATOMS: atom_id res chain seq x y z
N MET A 1 -25.56 -12.34 -10.22
CA MET A 1 -25.00 -11.40 -9.22
C MET A 1 -24.44 -12.21 -8.06
N PRO A 2 -23.27 -11.84 -7.49
CA PRO A 2 -22.75 -12.52 -6.30
C PRO A 2 -23.79 -12.47 -5.17
N LYS A 3 -23.97 -13.57 -4.45
CA LYS A 3 -24.94 -13.68 -3.35
C LYS A 3 -24.39 -13.19 -2.00
N THR A 4 -23.12 -12.80 -1.96
CA THR A 4 -22.38 -12.44 -0.74
C THR A 4 -21.46 -11.25 -1.04
N PRO A 5 -21.20 -10.35 -0.06
CA PRO A 5 -20.23 -9.27 -0.23
C PRO A 5 -18.86 -9.80 -0.63
N MET A 6 -18.17 -9.06 -1.49
CA MET A 6 -16.79 -9.36 -1.82
C MET A 6 -15.92 -9.13 -0.58
N PRO A 7 -14.93 -10.01 -0.31
CA PRO A 7 -14.00 -9.81 0.79
C PRO A 7 -13.23 -8.51 0.60
N PHE A 8 -12.73 -7.97 1.71
CA PHE A 8 -11.79 -6.85 1.69
C PHE A 8 -10.63 -7.18 0.75
N PHE A 9 -10.27 -6.23 -0.13
CA PHE A 9 -9.26 -6.44 -1.16
C PHE A 9 -8.11 -5.43 -1.12
N TRP A 10 -8.37 -4.16 -0.75
CA TRP A 10 -7.37 -3.09 -0.79
C TRP A 10 -7.80 -1.82 -0.04
N TYR A 11 -6.83 -1.11 0.54
CA TYR A 11 -6.95 0.29 0.96
C TYR A 11 -5.74 1.08 0.45
N GLU A 12 -5.95 2.37 0.18
CA GLU A 12 -4.93 3.27 -0.36
C GLU A 12 -4.63 4.40 0.63
N LEU A 13 -3.36 4.76 0.77
CA LEU A 13 -2.92 5.90 1.57
C LEU A 13 -2.24 6.94 0.68
N MET A 14 -2.85 8.12 0.56
CA MET A 14 -2.19 9.29 -0.03
C MET A 14 -1.55 10.11 1.08
N THR A 15 -0.22 10.22 1.04
CA THR A 15 0.57 10.99 2.01
C THR A 15 1.67 11.75 1.28
N SER A 16 2.10 12.88 1.86
CA SER A 16 3.26 13.63 1.41
C SER A 16 4.59 13.00 1.86
N ASP A 17 4.54 12.04 2.78
CA ASP A 17 5.72 11.42 3.39
C ASP A 17 5.60 9.89 3.35
N LEU A 18 6.15 9.29 2.29
CA LEU A 18 6.14 7.85 2.07
C LEU A 18 7.12 7.12 2.99
N ASP A 19 8.23 7.76 3.35
CA ASP A 19 9.26 7.16 4.20
C ASP A 19 8.76 7.02 5.64
N ALA A 20 8.05 8.03 6.15
CA ALA A 20 7.40 7.96 7.46
C ALA A 20 6.30 6.90 7.49
N ALA A 21 5.49 6.79 6.42
CA ALA A 21 4.47 5.76 6.32
C ALA A 21 5.08 4.35 6.29
N GLU A 22 6.13 4.15 5.49
CA GLU A 22 6.86 2.89 5.43
C GLU A 22 7.39 2.47 6.81
N ALA A 23 8.09 3.37 7.50
CA ALA A 23 8.64 3.12 8.83
C ALA A 23 7.54 2.85 9.88
N PHE A 24 6.41 3.55 9.80
CA PHE A 24 5.30 3.36 10.73
C PHE A 24 4.64 1.98 10.55
N TYR A 25 4.20 1.65 9.33
CA TYR A 25 3.46 0.41 9.08
C TYR A 25 4.33 -0.83 9.21
N THR A 26 5.61 -0.76 8.85
CA THR A 26 6.57 -1.86 9.10
C THR A 26 6.78 -2.09 10.60
N ARG A 27 6.86 -1.03 11.41
CA ARG A 27 7.13 -1.14 12.86
C ARG A 27 5.90 -1.52 13.68
N VAL A 28 4.76 -0.92 13.39
CA VAL A 28 3.56 -1.02 14.23
C VAL A 28 2.69 -2.20 13.80
N VAL A 29 2.49 -2.37 12.49
CA VAL A 29 1.63 -3.43 11.95
C VAL A 29 2.45 -4.67 11.58
N GLY A 30 3.73 -4.50 11.22
CA GLY A 30 4.59 -5.59 10.80
C GLY A 30 4.49 -5.92 9.31
N TRP A 31 3.88 -5.04 8.51
CA TRP A 31 3.81 -5.20 7.06
C TRP A 31 5.17 -4.99 6.40
N THR A 32 5.35 -5.63 5.26
CA THR A 32 6.53 -5.57 4.42
C THR A 32 6.31 -4.60 3.27
N ALA A 33 7.31 -3.75 3.02
CA ALA A 33 7.26 -2.75 1.96
C ALA A 33 7.87 -3.30 0.67
N GLN A 34 7.20 -3.07 -0.46
CA GLN A 34 7.67 -3.42 -1.79
C GLN A 34 7.47 -2.24 -2.74
N PRO A 35 8.51 -1.78 -3.44
CA PRO A 35 8.36 -0.71 -4.42
C PRO A 35 7.54 -1.18 -5.63
N PHE A 36 6.70 -0.29 -6.16
CA PHE A 36 5.93 -0.53 -7.38
C PHE A 36 6.45 0.33 -8.53
N ASP A 37 7.64 -0.03 -9.03
CA ASP A 37 8.37 0.81 -10.00
C ASP A 37 8.11 0.40 -11.46
N LYS A 38 6.97 -0.24 -11.74
CA LYS A 38 6.72 -0.90 -13.04
C LYS A 38 6.20 0.03 -14.14
N VAL A 39 5.90 1.29 -13.82
CA VAL A 39 5.27 2.22 -14.77
C VAL A 39 6.10 3.49 -14.94
N PRO A 40 6.68 3.73 -16.14
CA PRO A 40 7.44 4.96 -16.41
C PRO A 40 6.58 6.21 -16.19
N GLY A 41 7.14 7.19 -15.48
CA GLY A 41 6.48 8.48 -15.22
C GLY A 41 5.47 8.46 -14.06
N MET A 42 5.26 7.33 -13.39
CA MET A 42 4.48 7.34 -12.14
C MET A 42 5.29 7.90 -10.97
N PRO A 43 4.65 8.64 -10.04
CA PRO A 43 5.25 8.95 -8.75
C PRO A 43 5.64 7.68 -7.98
N ARG A 44 6.58 7.81 -7.04
CA ARG A 44 6.97 6.72 -6.15
C ARG A 44 5.72 6.12 -5.48
N TYR A 45 5.61 4.80 -5.53
CA TYR A 45 4.49 4.05 -4.97
C TYR A 45 5.01 2.81 -4.24
N ILE A 46 4.44 2.52 -3.07
CA ILE A 46 4.86 1.42 -2.20
C ILE A 46 3.64 0.56 -1.89
N VAL A 47 3.76 -0.75 -2.15
CA VAL A 47 2.79 -1.75 -1.73
C VAL A 47 3.23 -2.30 -0.37
N MET A 48 2.30 -2.35 0.59
CA MET A 48 2.53 -2.88 1.93
C MET A 48 1.74 -4.19 2.11
N ASN A 49 2.39 -5.29 2.50
CA ASN A 49 1.76 -6.62 2.73
C ASN A 49 2.18 -7.27 4.05
#